data_AF-A0A166KPB6-F1
#
_entry.id   AF-A0A166KPB6-F1
#
_cell.length_a   1.000
_cell.length_b   1.000
_cell.length_c   1.000
_cell.angle_alpha   90.00
_cell.angle_beta   90.00
_cell.angle_gamma   90.00
#
_symmetry.space_group_name_H-M   'P 1'
#
loop_
_entity.id
_entity.type
_entity.pdbx_description
1 polymer ?
#
loop_
_entity_poly.entity_id
_entity_poly.type
_entity_poly.pdbx_seq_one_letter_code
_entity_poly.pdbx_strand_id
1 'polypeptide(L)'
;MTASNHKADSYARWIARAHYREFSAYLVYYLANETPGARSIAREKLARLTRQQFHELSTDVYDELVRRKENDESNDGAHQISLYVYSTSLNGCPHSVPFLPAHDDFHPKRNQARHKLGTLPPSRFKDLSSDVYYELVRRYPEVKEEELEP
;
A
#
# COMPACT_ATOMS: atom_id res chain seq x y z
N MET A 1 -14.99 -14.19 -26.35
CA MET A 1 -14.66 -13.94 -24.91
C MET A 1 -13.23 -13.40 -24.72
N THR A 2 -12.73 -12.47 -25.54
CA THR A 2 -11.25 -12.25 -25.66
C THR A 2 -10.74 -10.81 -25.69
N ALA A 3 -11.55 -9.77 -25.41
CA ALA A 3 -11.05 -8.38 -25.32
C ALA A 3 -11.06 -7.81 -23.89
N SER A 4 -12.11 -8.09 -23.10
CA SER A 4 -12.27 -7.53 -21.76
C SER A 4 -11.27 -8.09 -20.74
N ASN A 5 -10.88 -9.36 -20.87
CA ASN A 5 -9.92 -10.00 -19.97
C ASN A 5 -8.49 -9.46 -20.16
N HIS A 6 -8.09 -9.12 -21.39
CA HIS A 6 -6.75 -8.57 -21.65
C HIS A 6 -6.57 -7.16 -21.08
N LYS A 7 -7.61 -6.33 -21.13
CA LYS A 7 -7.57 -4.98 -20.53
C LYS A 7 -7.51 -5.03 -19.00
N ALA A 8 -8.32 -5.89 -18.38
CA ALA A 8 -8.30 -6.07 -16.93
C ALA A 8 -6.95 -6.59 -16.44
N ASP A 9 -6.36 -7.54 -17.18
CA ASP A 9 -5.05 -8.08 -16.86
C ASP A 9 -3.93 -7.04 -17.07
N SER A 10 -3.99 -6.25 -18.16
CA SER A 10 -3.08 -5.13 -18.40
C SER A 10 -3.16 -4.05 -17.31
N TYR A 11 -4.37 -3.70 -16.85
CA TYR A 11 -4.56 -2.75 -15.76
C TYR A 11 -4.03 -3.28 -14.43
N ALA A 12 -4.31 -4.55 -14.11
CA ALA A 12 -3.80 -5.20 -12.90
C ALA A 12 -2.26 -5.19 -12.84
N ARG A 13 -1.60 -5.43 -13.98
CA ARG A 13 -0.13 -5.35 -14.11
C ARG A 13 0.39 -3.93 -13.92
N TRP A 14 -0.27 -2.92 -14.50
CA TRP A 14 0.12 -1.52 -14.32
C TRP A 14 0.05 -1.09 -12.86
N ILE A 15 -1.04 -1.44 -12.17
CA ILE A 15 -1.20 -1.20 -10.73
C ILE A 15 -0.13 -1.95 -9.93
N ALA A 16 0.09 -3.24 -10.22
CA ALA A 16 1.11 -4.05 -9.55
C ALA A 16 2.50 -3.42 -9.67
N ARG A 17 2.84 -2.87 -10.85
CA ARG A 17 4.10 -2.16 -11.08
C ARG A 17 4.21 -0.88 -10.24
N ALA A 18 3.15 -0.07 -10.19
CA ALA A 18 3.13 1.14 -9.38
C ALA A 18 3.37 0.81 -7.89
N HIS A 19 2.68 -0.21 -7.39
CA HIS A 19 2.85 -0.66 -6.00
C HIS A 19 4.24 -1.23 -5.75
N TYR A 20 4.76 -2.04 -6.67
CA TYR A 20 6.08 -2.65 -6.56
C TYR A 20 7.18 -1.59 -6.38
N ARG A 21 7.16 -0.53 -7.19
CA ARG A 21 8.14 0.57 -7.11
C ARG A 21 8.11 1.28 -5.77
N GLU A 22 6.92 1.66 -5.30
CA GLU A 22 6.79 2.36 -4.01
C GLU A 22 7.19 1.46 -2.83
N PHE A 23 6.81 0.18 -2.84
CA PHE A 23 7.24 -0.77 -1.81
C PHE A 23 8.75 -1.03 -1.87
N SER A 24 9.33 -1.17 -3.06
CA SER A 24 10.78 -1.34 -3.26
C SER A 24 11.54 -0.18 -2.61
N ALA A 25 11.17 1.07 -2.95
CA ALA A 25 11.77 2.28 -2.39
C ALA A 25 11.59 2.38 -0.86
N TYR A 26 10.39 2.09 -0.35
CA TYR A 26 10.10 2.15 1.09
C TYR A 26 10.86 1.08 1.89
N LEU A 27 11.12 -0.08 1.29
CA LEU A 27 11.66 -1.25 1.99
C LEU A 27 13.16 -1.47 1.77
N VAL A 28 13.87 -0.62 1.00
CA VAL A 28 15.31 -0.80 0.67
C VAL A 28 16.14 -1.22 1.89
N TYR A 29 16.10 -0.44 2.98
CA TYR A 29 16.86 -0.75 4.20
C TYR A 29 16.30 -1.93 5.00
N TYR A 30 14.99 -2.18 4.90
CA TYR A 30 14.35 -3.27 5.62
C TYR A 30 14.68 -4.63 4.97
N LEU A 31 14.59 -4.73 3.65
CA LEU A 31 14.89 -5.95 2.89
C LEU A 31 16.37 -6.36 3.01
N ALA A 32 17.28 -5.39 3.08
CA ALA A 32 18.71 -5.66 3.29
C ALA A 32 19.00 -6.34 4.65
N ASN A 33 18.12 -6.16 5.64
CA ASN A 33 18.27 -6.68 7.00
C ASN A 33 17.29 -7.82 7.33
N GLU A 34 16.45 -8.24 6.39
CA GLU A 34 15.44 -9.26 6.66
C GLU A 34 16.09 -10.66 6.74
N THR A 35 15.85 -11.37 7.84
CA THR A 35 16.31 -12.76 7.99
C THR A 35 15.57 -13.68 7.01
N PRO A 36 16.29 -14.46 6.18
CA PRO A 36 15.67 -15.42 5.27
C PRO A 36 14.71 -16.37 6.00
N GLY A 37 13.48 -16.50 5.50
CA GLY A 37 12.49 -17.46 6.03
C GLY A 37 11.68 -17.00 7.24
N ALA A 38 11.97 -15.84 7.85
CA ALA A 38 11.28 -15.36 9.07
C ALA A 38 9.76 -15.15 8.91
N ARG A 39 9.27 -15.04 7.67
CA ARG A 39 7.87 -14.68 7.36
C ARG A 39 7.11 -15.73 6.55
N SER A 40 7.58 -16.96 6.51
CA SER A 40 7.02 -18.06 5.69
C SER A 40 5.49 -18.25 5.87
N ILE A 41 4.99 -18.23 7.11
CA ILE A 41 3.56 -18.42 7.42
C ILE A 41 2.70 -17.26 6.90
N ALA A 42 3.16 -16.02 7.05
CA ALA A 42 2.42 -14.85 6.59
C ALA A 42 2.33 -14.84 5.06
N ARG A 43 3.44 -15.16 4.38
CA ARG A 43 3.51 -15.29 2.92
C ARG A 43 2.62 -16.43 2.40
N GLU A 44 2.55 -17.55 3.12
CA GLU A 44 1.63 -18.64 2.77
C GLU A 44 0.16 -18.20 2.82
N LYS A 45 -0.22 -17.38 3.80
CA LYS A 45 -1.59 -16.82 3.89
C LYS A 45 -1.91 -15.93 2.70
N LEU A 46 -0.98 -15.07 2.28
CA LEU A 46 -1.16 -14.24 1.09
C LEU A 46 -1.27 -15.08 -0.19
N ALA A 47 -0.49 -16.16 -0.29
CA ALA A 47 -0.55 -17.07 -1.43
C ALA A 47 -1.93 -17.73 -1.60
N ARG A 48 -2.72 -17.85 -0.54
CA ARG A 48 -4.08 -18.41 -0.55
C ARG A 48 -5.17 -17.40 -0.95
N LEU A 49 -4.86 -16.11 -1.03
CA LEU A 49 -5.82 -15.09 -1.46
C LEU A 49 -6.10 -15.21 -2.97
N THR A 50 -7.35 -14.96 -3.38
CA THR A 50 -7.67 -14.85 -4.81
C THR A 50 -6.95 -13.66 -5.44
N ARG A 51 -6.90 -13.59 -6.78
CA ARG A 51 -6.29 -12.43 -7.48
C ARG A 51 -6.95 -11.12 -7.07
N GLN A 52 -8.29 -11.09 -7.03
CA GLN A 52 -9.04 -9.91 -6.63
C GLN A 52 -8.75 -9.51 -5.18
N GLN A 53 -8.81 -10.46 -4.24
CA GLN A 53 -8.55 -10.17 -2.82
C GLN A 53 -7.14 -9.64 -2.59
N PHE A 54 -6.15 -10.20 -3.29
CA PHE A 54 -4.78 -9.71 -3.20
C PHE A 54 -4.63 -8.32 -3.82
N HIS A 55 -5.30 -8.03 -4.94
CA HIS A 55 -5.30 -6.70 -5.55
C HIS A 55 -5.91 -5.65 -4.62
N GLU A 56 -7.06 -5.96 -3.99
CA GLU A 56 -7.70 -5.09 -3.00
C GLU A 56 -6.78 -4.82 -1.81
N LEU A 57 -6.18 -5.87 -1.24
CA LEU A 57 -5.23 -5.75 -0.13
C LEU A 57 -3.99 -4.94 -0.51
N SER A 58 -3.40 -5.21 -1.68
CA SER A 58 -2.21 -4.52 -2.15
C SER A 58 -2.48 -3.02 -2.36
N THR A 59 -3.67 -2.68 -2.87
CA THR A 59 -4.12 -1.28 -3.01
C THR A 59 -4.32 -0.63 -1.65
N ASP A 60 -5.00 -1.31 -0.71
CA ASP A 60 -5.23 -0.75 0.62
C ASP A 60 -3.90 -0.51 1.40
N VAL A 61 -2.89 -1.37 1.22
CA VAL A 61 -1.55 -1.19 1.82
C VAL A 61 -0.76 -0.10 1.11
N TYR A 62 -0.90 0.02 -0.21
CA TYR A 62 -0.29 1.11 -0.99
C TYR A 62 -0.85 2.48 -0.57
N ASP A 63 -2.17 2.62 -0.54
CA ASP A 63 -2.85 3.85 -0.11
C ASP A 63 -2.38 4.27 1.29
N GLU A 64 -2.26 3.31 2.21
CA GLU A 64 -1.80 3.58 3.58
C GLU A 64 -0.31 3.97 3.63
N LEU A 65 0.54 3.40 2.77
CA LEU A 65 1.95 3.81 2.66
C LEU A 65 2.07 5.27 2.22
N VAL A 66 1.33 5.66 1.18
CA VAL A 66 1.31 7.04 0.68
C VAL A 66 0.82 7.99 1.77
N ARG A 67 -0.30 7.66 2.44
CA ARG A 67 -0.85 8.45 3.55
C ARG A 67 0.14 8.63 4.71
N ARG A 68 0.94 7.60 5.04
CA ARG A 68 2.00 7.69 6.07
C ARG A 68 3.13 8.62 5.65
N LYS A 69 3.61 8.51 4.40
CA LYS A 69 4.67 9.40 3.85
C LYS A 69 4.25 10.87 3.89
N GLU A 70 3.03 11.17 3.45
CA GLU A 70 2.51 12.55 3.45
C GLU A 70 2.40 13.14 4.87
N ASN A 71 2.04 12.34 5.87
CA ASN A 71 2.04 12.78 7.27
C ASN A 71 3.44 12.99 7.84
N ASP A 72 4.41 12.15 7.48
CA ASP A 72 5.80 12.29 7.92
C ASP A 72 6.44 13.54 7.29
N GLU A 73 6.22 13.79 5.99
CA GLU A 73 6.70 14.98 5.26
C GLU A 73 6.09 16.29 5.77
N SER A 74 4.83 16.25 6.23
CA SER A 74 4.15 17.42 6.81
C SER A 74 4.69 17.81 8.20
N ASN A 75 5.36 16.89 8.90
CA ASN A 75 5.87 17.10 10.26
C ASN A 75 7.30 17.68 10.31
N ASP A 76 8.04 17.68 9.20
CA ASP A 76 9.42 18.19 9.12
C ASP A 76 9.52 19.73 8.92
N GLY A 77 8.44 20.48 9.15
CA GLY A 77 8.52 21.91 9.50
C GLY A 77 8.63 22.93 8.34
N ALA A 78 8.42 22.54 7.08
CA ALA A 78 8.59 23.42 5.92
C ALA A 78 7.29 23.98 5.28
N HIS A 79 6.20 24.16 6.03
CA HIS A 79 5.06 24.94 5.51
C HIS A 79 4.46 25.89 6.55
N GLN A 80 5.06 27.09 6.61
CA GLN A 80 4.49 28.26 7.25
C GLN A 80 3.36 28.86 6.38
N ILE A 81 2.13 28.46 6.68
CA ILE A 81 0.84 29.20 6.58
C ILE A 81 0.45 29.95 5.26
N SER A 82 -0.81 29.67 4.85
CA SER A 82 -1.81 30.46 4.06
C SER A 82 -1.89 30.18 2.54
N LEU A 83 -3.04 30.08 1.87
CA LEU A 83 -4.39 30.63 2.12
C LEU A 83 -5.41 29.95 1.17
N TYR A 84 -6.22 28.99 1.63
CA TYR A 84 -7.64 28.79 1.27
C TYR A 84 -8.17 27.49 1.92
N VAL A 85 -9.26 27.60 2.68
CA VAL A 85 -9.91 26.55 3.47
C VAL A 85 -11.27 26.21 2.83
N TYR A 86 -11.69 24.95 2.87
CA TYR A 86 -13.06 24.42 3.15
C TYR A 86 -12.94 22.88 2.99
N SER A 87 -13.43 21.93 3.81
CA SER A 87 -14.30 21.82 5.01
C SER A 87 -14.08 20.37 5.53
N THR A 88 -14.15 19.96 6.80
CA THR A 88 -15.20 20.15 7.82
C THR A 88 -14.72 19.78 9.24
N SER A 89 -15.12 20.63 10.21
CA SER A 89 -15.61 20.32 11.57
C SER A 89 -14.64 20.06 12.75
N LEU A 90 -14.25 21.18 13.38
CA LEU A 90 -14.41 21.50 14.82
C LEU A 90 -13.89 20.48 15.87
N ASN A 91 -12.57 20.39 15.98
CA ASN A 91 -11.76 20.48 17.22
C ASN A 91 -10.30 20.24 16.79
N GLY A 92 -9.42 21.20 17.07
CA GLY A 92 -8.20 21.45 16.29
C GLY A 92 -7.20 20.31 16.15
N CYS A 93 -6.47 20.31 15.02
CA CYS A 93 -5.01 20.09 14.92
C CYS A 93 -4.56 20.16 13.45
N PRO A 94 -3.33 20.63 13.17
CA PRO A 94 -2.83 20.75 11.81
C PRO A 94 -2.50 19.35 11.23
N HIS A 95 -3.18 19.02 10.12
CA HIS A 95 -2.82 18.05 9.07
C HIS A 95 -2.06 16.77 9.49
N SER A 96 -2.77 15.83 10.10
CA SER A 96 -2.46 14.41 9.91
C SER A 96 -3.77 13.70 9.60
N VAL A 97 -3.85 13.00 8.46
CA VAL A 97 -5.02 12.17 8.13
C VAL A 97 -4.81 10.84 8.88
N PRO A 98 -5.53 10.53 9.97
CA PRO A 98 -5.13 9.44 10.88
C PRO A 98 -5.38 8.04 10.29
N PHE A 99 -6.30 7.93 9.33
CA PHE A 99 -6.67 6.68 8.69
C PHE A 99 -7.21 6.95 7.29
N LEU A 100 -7.16 5.95 6.41
CA LEU A 100 -7.81 6.02 5.11
C LEU A 100 -9.32 6.23 5.28
N PRO A 101 -9.95 7.15 4.52
CA PRO A 101 -11.39 7.37 4.59
C PRO A 101 -12.14 6.09 4.19
N ALA A 102 -13.28 5.87 4.84
CA ALA A 102 -14.22 4.84 4.43
C ALA A 102 -14.81 5.22 3.06
N HIS A 103 -15.02 4.21 2.22
CA HIS A 103 -15.69 4.39 0.93
C HIS A 103 -17.04 3.66 0.95
N ASP A 104 -18.10 4.28 0.44
CA ASP A 104 -19.45 3.72 0.48
C ASP A 104 -19.58 2.48 -0.43
N ASP A 105 -18.87 2.46 -1.55
CA ASP A 105 -18.80 1.28 -2.45
C ASP A 105 -18.00 0.10 -1.87
N PHE A 106 -17.30 0.28 -0.74
CA PHE A 106 -16.55 -0.81 -0.12
C PHE A 106 -17.41 -1.55 0.88
N HIS A 107 -17.28 -2.88 0.86
CA HIS A 107 -17.89 -3.70 1.88
C HIS A 107 -17.42 -3.24 3.29
N PRO A 108 -18.29 -3.17 4.30
CA PRO A 108 -17.95 -2.65 5.64
C PRO A 108 -16.68 -3.28 6.27
N LYS A 109 -16.48 -4.59 6.05
CA LYS A 109 -15.28 -5.31 6.49
C LYS A 109 -13.98 -4.80 5.85
N ARG A 110 -14.00 -4.34 4.59
CA ARG A 110 -12.84 -3.74 3.92
C ARG A 110 -12.51 -2.38 4.51
N ASN A 111 -13.51 -1.52 4.74
CA ASN A 111 -13.31 -0.25 5.44
C ASN A 111 -12.74 -0.46 6.86
N GLN A 112 -13.24 -1.48 7.58
CA GLN A 112 -12.67 -1.84 8.88
C GLN A 112 -11.20 -2.30 8.78
N ALA A 113 -10.85 -3.06 7.75
CA ALA A 113 -9.46 -3.47 7.49
C ALA A 113 -8.58 -2.26 7.14
N ARG A 114 -9.05 -1.34 6.28
CA ARG A 114 -8.36 -0.08 5.95
C ARG A 114 -8.08 0.78 7.20
N HIS A 115 -9.07 0.92 8.09
CA HIS A 115 -8.86 1.61 9.36
C HIS A 115 -7.81 0.88 10.23
N LYS A 116 -7.83 -0.46 10.28
CA LYS A 116 -6.82 -1.24 11.01
C LYS A 116 -5.41 -1.02 10.46
N LEU A 117 -5.24 -0.89 9.14
CA LEU A 117 -3.95 -0.55 8.53
C LEU A 117 -3.40 0.77 9.06
N GLY A 118 -4.25 1.80 9.20
CA GLY A 118 -3.88 3.08 9.83
C GLY A 118 -3.32 2.96 11.25
N THR A 119 -3.86 2.02 12.02
CA THR A 119 -3.46 1.80 13.43
C THR A 119 -2.24 0.90 13.62
N LEU A 120 -1.71 0.27 12.55
CA LEU A 120 -0.58 -0.65 12.69
C LEU A 120 0.70 0.09 13.09
N PRO A 121 1.46 -0.42 14.09
CA PRO A 121 2.79 0.10 14.40
C PRO A 121 3.70 0.09 13.15
N PRO A 122 4.63 1.04 12.98
CA PRO A 122 5.49 1.13 11.80
C PRO A 122 6.23 -0.16 11.47
N SER A 123 6.73 -0.88 12.48
CA SER A 123 7.39 -2.19 12.30
C SER A 123 6.44 -3.24 11.71
N ARG A 124 5.21 -3.33 12.23
CA ARG A 124 4.18 -4.24 11.74
C ARG A 124 3.69 -3.89 10.35
N PHE A 125 3.70 -2.59 10.01
CA PHE A 125 3.36 -2.14 8.67
C PHE A 125 4.47 -2.47 7.66
N LYS A 126 5.75 -2.32 8.04
CA LYS A 126 6.90 -2.75 7.22
C LYS A 126 6.89 -4.26 6.96
N ASP A 127 6.64 -5.04 8.00
CA ASP A 127 6.41 -6.49 7.94
C ASP A 127 5.35 -6.87 6.89
N LEU A 128 4.17 -6.24 6.95
CA LEU A 128 3.08 -6.48 6.01
C LEU A 128 3.45 -6.01 4.58
N SER A 129 4.08 -4.85 4.46
CA SER A 129 4.53 -4.31 3.18
C SER A 129 5.55 -5.24 2.51
N SER A 130 6.47 -5.84 3.27
CA SER A 130 7.42 -6.86 2.80
C SER A 130 6.69 -8.10 2.28
N ASP A 131 5.69 -8.60 3.02
CA ASP A 131 4.92 -9.76 2.58
C ASP A 131 4.16 -9.48 1.26
N VAL A 132 3.57 -8.30 1.13
CA VAL A 132 2.88 -7.86 -0.10
C VAL A 132 3.87 -7.68 -1.25
N TYR A 133 5.04 -7.10 -1.01
CA TYR A 133 6.12 -6.94 -1.99
C TYR A 133 6.53 -8.29 -2.58
N TYR A 134 6.81 -9.29 -1.75
CA TYR A 134 7.20 -10.61 -2.24
C TYR A 134 6.08 -11.33 -2.99
N GLU A 135 4.81 -11.15 -2.58
CA GLU A 135 3.68 -11.74 -3.29
C GLU A 135 3.40 -11.03 -4.63
N LEU A 136 3.66 -9.72 -4.75
CA LEU A 136 3.63 -9.00 -6.03
C LEU A 136 4.63 -9.58 -7.02
N VAL A 137 5.90 -9.74 -6.60
CA VAL A 137 6.96 -10.34 -7.43
C VAL A 137 6.61 -11.77 -7.84
N ARG A 138 5.98 -12.54 -6.94
CA ARG A 138 5.56 -13.91 -7.25
C ARG A 138 4.41 -13.98 -8.26
N ARG A 139 3.43 -13.07 -8.17
CA ARG A 139 2.24 -13.07 -9.04
C ARG A 139 2.47 -12.38 -10.39
N TYR A 140 3.40 -11.43 -10.43
CA TYR A 140 3.76 -10.64 -11.61
C TYR A 140 5.29 -10.57 -11.75
N PRO A 141 5.96 -11.68 -12.11
CA PRO A 141 7.43 -11.71 -12.23
C PRO A 141 7.99 -10.60 -13.14
N GLU A 142 7.24 -10.21 -14.16
CA GLU A 142 7.58 -9.17 -15.13
C GLU A 142 7.79 -7.78 -14.50
N VAL A 143 7.14 -7.48 -13.37
CA VAL A 143 7.27 -6.15 -12.74
C VAL A 143 8.66 -5.92 -12.13
N LYS A 144 9.36 -7.00 -11.78
CA LYS A 144 10.74 -6.97 -11.30
C LYS A 144 11.73 -6.92 -12.47
N GLU A 145 11.45 -7.65 -13.53
CA GLU A 145 12.31 -7.70 -14.73
C GLU A 145 12.37 -6.34 -15.44
N GLU A 146 11.24 -5.62 -15.54
CA GLU A 146 11.19 -4.28 -16.15
C GLU A 146 11.86 -3.16 -15.31
N GLU A 147 12.26 -3.41 -14.07
CA GLU A 147 13.08 -2.46 -13.28
C GLU A 147 14.58 -2.67 -13.53
N LEU A 148 14.96 -3.84 -14.05
CA LEU A 148 16.35 -4.23 -14.34
C LEU A 148 16.79 -3.90 -15.78
N GLU A 149 15.86 -3.47 -16.64
CA GLU A 149 16.15 -3.02 -18.00
C GLU A 149 16.29 -1.48 -18.02
N PRO A 150 17.48 -0.92 -18.35
CA PRO A 150 17.76 0.51 -18.37
C PRO A 150 17.13 1.28 -19.54
#